data_AF-A0A924SBH4-F1
#
_entry.id   AF-A0A924SBH4-F1
#
_cell.length_a   1.000
_cell.length_b   1.000
_cell.length_c   1.000
_cell.angle_alpha   90.00
_cell.angle_beta   90.00
_cell.angle_gamma   90.00
#
_symmetry.space_group_name_H-M   'P 1'
#
loop_
_entity.id
_entity.type
_entity.pdbx_description
1 polymer ?
#
loop_
_entity_poly.entity_id
_entity_poly.type
_entity_poly.pdbx_seq_one_letter_code
_entity_poly.pdbx_strand_id
1 'polypeptide(L)'
;MLRQIKLFLCAVQFLTRLPAPSFADFQADWITRSARYFPLVGILVGALSAGVLLAAGQLWSGALPALLALAAGVLITGGFHAGGLAGTAHGLGGGPTPGRRLGIMKDSRVGTYGVVALGLALAIKVAALAALPL
;
A
#
# COMPACT_ATOMS: atom_id res chain seq x y z
N MET A 1 18.19 21.63 -3.72
CA MET A 1 18.11 20.50 -2.76
C MET A 1 16.79 20.50 -1.96
N LEU A 2 16.44 21.59 -1.26
CA LEU A 2 15.24 21.68 -0.41
C LEU A 2 13.93 21.28 -1.11
N ARG A 3 13.71 21.72 -2.36
CA ARG A 3 12.52 21.34 -3.15
C ARG A 3 12.40 19.82 -3.38
N GLN A 4 13.52 19.13 -3.59
CA GLN A 4 13.53 17.68 -3.81
C GLN A 4 13.13 16.92 -2.55
N ILE A 5 13.62 17.38 -1.40
CA ILE A 5 13.24 16.85 -0.08
C ILE A 5 11.74 17.04 0.16
N LYS A 6 11.20 18.25 -0.11
CA LYS A 6 9.77 18.51 0.00
C LYS A 6 8.94 17.56 -0.89
N LEU A 7 9.37 17.31 -2.13
CA LEU A 7 8.68 16.38 -3.03
C LEU A 7 8.77 14.92 -2.56
N PHE A 8 9.92 14.50 -2.02
CA PHE A 8 10.03 13.18 -1.40
C PHE A 8 9.10 13.02 -0.20
N LEU A 9 9.09 13.99 0.71
CA LEU A 9 8.20 14.00 1.88
C LEU A 9 6.72 14.09 1.48
N CYS A 10 6.39 14.79 0.38
CA CYS A 10 5.06 14.78 -0.21
C CYS A 10 4.68 13.37 -0.70
N ALA A 11 5.59 12.62 -1.31
CA ALA A 11 5.35 11.22 -1.68
C ALA A 11 5.15 10.32 -0.45
N VAL A 12 5.94 10.52 0.61
CA VAL A 12 5.77 9.81 1.89
C VAL A 12 4.38 10.08 2.48
N GLN A 13 3.93 11.34 2.51
CA GLN A 13 2.59 11.71 2.98
C GLN A 13 1.48 11.11 2.14
N PHE A 14 1.67 11.06 0.82
CA PHE A 14 0.64 10.56 -0.09
C PHE A 14 0.48 9.04 0.00
N LEU A 15 1.57 8.29 0.11
CA LEU A 15 1.57 6.83 0.07
C LEU A 15 1.56 6.14 1.44
N THR A 16 1.84 6.87 2.52
CA THR A 16 1.99 6.31 3.87
C THR A 16 1.26 7.13 4.93
N ARG A 17 1.04 6.51 6.09
CA ARG A 17 0.55 7.11 7.33
C ARG A 17 1.68 7.53 8.27
N LEU A 18 2.93 7.51 7.80
CA LEU A 18 4.06 7.94 8.62
C LEU A 18 3.96 9.45 8.90
N PRO A 19 4.27 9.89 10.13
CA PRO A 19 4.29 11.32 10.47
C PRO A 19 5.22 12.07 9.52
N ALA A 20 4.71 13.15 8.94
CA ALA A 20 5.47 13.97 8.01
C ALA A 20 5.05 15.44 8.14
N PRO A 21 5.95 16.39 7.83
CA PRO A 21 5.74 17.81 8.12
C PRO A 21 4.65 18.41 7.25
N SER A 22 3.81 19.29 7.82
CA SER A 22 2.89 20.09 7.02
C SER A 22 3.66 21.14 6.21
N PHE A 23 3.25 21.37 4.96
CA PHE A 23 3.84 22.38 4.09
C PHE A 23 2.90 23.57 3.97
N ALA A 24 3.28 24.70 4.55
CA ALA A 24 2.53 25.96 4.41
C ALA A 24 2.48 26.45 2.95
N ASP A 25 3.47 26.08 2.13
CA ASP A 25 3.62 26.44 0.72
C ASP A 25 3.23 25.29 -0.24
N PHE A 26 2.36 24.36 0.19
CA PHE A 26 1.94 23.24 -0.64
C PHE A 26 1.32 23.71 -1.98
N GLN A 27 1.70 23.06 -3.08
CA GLN A 27 1.07 23.26 -4.38
C GLN A 27 0.52 21.93 -4.91
N ALA A 28 -0.66 21.97 -5.54
CA ALA A 28 -1.36 20.77 -5.98
C ALA A 28 -0.55 19.91 -6.98
N ASP A 29 0.28 20.54 -7.83
CA ASP A 29 1.12 19.84 -8.80
C ASP A 29 2.27 19.05 -8.15
N TRP A 30 2.54 19.25 -6.85
CA TRP A 30 3.58 18.52 -6.12
C TRP A 30 3.27 17.03 -6.03
N ILE A 31 1.99 16.64 -5.93
CA ILE A 31 1.61 15.22 -5.90
C ILE A 31 2.10 14.55 -7.19
N THR A 32 1.81 15.13 -8.36
CA THR A 32 2.27 14.61 -9.64
C THR A 32 3.79 14.61 -9.75
N ARG A 33 4.47 15.69 -9.33
CA ARG A 33 5.95 15.76 -9.35
C ARG A 33 6.63 14.83 -8.34
N SER A 34 5.92 14.43 -7.30
CA SER A 34 6.40 13.51 -6.27
C SER A 34 6.39 12.05 -6.75
N ALA A 35 5.65 11.73 -7.82
CA ALA A 35 5.52 10.37 -8.35
C ALA A 35 6.85 9.66 -8.62
N ARG A 36 7.88 10.40 -9.06
CA ARG A 36 9.24 9.85 -9.26
C ARG A 36 9.90 9.31 -7.98
N TYR A 37 9.40 9.72 -6.81
CA TYR A 37 9.87 9.25 -5.51
C TYR A 37 9.05 8.07 -4.98
N PHE A 38 7.97 7.67 -5.64
CA PHE A 38 7.16 6.52 -5.23
C PHE A 38 7.97 5.24 -5.11
N PRO A 39 8.94 4.92 -6.01
CA PRO A 39 9.81 3.76 -5.83
C PRO A 39 10.64 3.83 -4.54
N LEU A 40 11.14 5.01 -4.17
CA LEU A 40 11.91 5.19 -2.95
C LEU A 40 11.05 5.02 -1.70
N VAL A 41 9.80 5.51 -1.73
CA VAL A 41 8.83 5.23 -0.66
C VAL A 41 8.48 3.74 -0.61
N GLY A 42 8.39 3.07 -1.75
CA GLY A 42 8.23 1.62 -1.82
C GLY A 42 9.38 0.85 -1.17
N ILE A 43 10.63 1.27 -1.41
CA ILE A 43 11.81 0.72 -0.73
C ILE A 43 11.72 0.95 0.78
N LEU A 44 11.32 2.15 1.23
CA LEU A 44 11.13 2.46 2.65
C LEU A 44 10.09 1.53 3.30
N VAL A 45 8.91 1.40 2.70
CA VAL A 45 7.84 0.51 3.20
C VAL A 45 8.32 -0.94 3.21
N GLY A 46 8.99 -1.39 2.14
CA GLY A 46 9.54 -2.74 2.03
C GLY A 46 10.61 -3.03 3.09
N ALA A 47 11.51 -2.08 3.34
CA ALA A 47 12.56 -2.21 4.36
C ALA A 47 11.97 -2.29 5.77
N LEU A 48 10.95 -1.49 6.08
CA LEU A 48 10.25 -1.56 7.37
C LEU A 48 9.52 -2.90 7.54
N SER A 49 8.80 -3.36 6.52
CA SER A 49 8.15 -4.67 6.53
C SER A 49 9.14 -5.82 6.65
N ALA A 50 10.28 -5.74 5.96
CA ALA A 50 11.35 -6.72 6.05
C ALA A 50 12.01 -6.73 7.44
N GLY A 51 12.19 -5.56 8.06
CA GLY A 51 12.65 -5.45 9.44
C GLY A 51 11.72 -6.18 10.41
N VAL A 52 10.39 -6.02 10.25
CA VAL A 52 9.40 -6.76 11.04
C VAL A 52 9.48 -8.27 10.78
N LEU A 53 9.62 -8.68 9.52
CA LEU A 53 9.75 -10.09 9.15
C LEU A 53 10.95 -10.74 9.84
N LEU A 54 12.13 -10.13 9.71
CA LEU A 54 13.38 -10.66 10.26
C LEU A 54 13.35 -10.68 11.79
N ALA A 55 12.84 -9.63 12.43
CA ALA A 55 12.72 -9.56 13.89
C ALA A 55 11.73 -10.60 14.44
N ALA A 56 10.56 -10.74 13.81
CA ALA A 56 9.57 -11.75 14.19
C ALA A 56 10.08 -13.18 13.93
N GLY A 57 10.84 -13.39 12.86
CA GLY A 57 11.44 -14.68 12.52
C GLY A 57 12.44 -15.21 13.57
N GLN A 58 13.03 -14.33 14.39
CA GLN A 58 13.89 -14.75 15.51
C GLN A 58 13.10 -15.38 16.67
N LEU A 59 11.79 -15.08 16.77
CA LEU A 59 10.95 -15.47 17.91
C LEU A 59 9.91 -16.52 17.53
N TRP A 60 9.42 -16.48 16.28
CA TRP A 60 8.34 -17.33 15.79
C TRP A 60 8.68 -17.94 14.43
N SER A 61 8.14 -19.12 14.17
CA SER A 61 8.29 -19.84 12.90
C SER A 61 6.96 -19.95 12.15
N GLY A 62 7.01 -20.46 10.91
CA GLY A 62 5.83 -20.65 10.06
C GLY A 62 5.30 -19.34 9.49
N ALA A 63 3.97 -19.22 9.39
CA ALA A 63 3.33 -18.09 8.69
C ALA A 63 3.24 -16.80 9.54
N LEU A 64 3.48 -16.85 10.85
CA LEU A 64 3.26 -15.71 11.74
C LEU A 64 4.19 -14.51 11.43
N PRO A 65 5.52 -14.67 11.24
CA PRO A 65 6.37 -13.56 10.83
C PRO A 65 5.93 -12.89 9.51
N ALA A 66 5.49 -13.69 8.53
CA ALA A 66 4.97 -13.21 7.26
C ALA A 66 3.68 -12.39 7.42
N LEU A 67 2.76 -12.84 8.27
CA LEU A 67 1.52 -12.13 8.60
C LEU A 67 1.82 -10.78 9.29
N LEU A 68 2.76 -10.75 10.24
CA LEU A 68 3.16 -9.53 10.95
C LEU A 68 3.83 -8.53 9.99
N ALA A 69 4.72 -8.99 9.12
CA ALA A 69 5.37 -8.15 8.11
C ALA A 69 4.35 -7.56 7.11
N LEU A 70 3.38 -8.36 6.66
CA LEU A 70 2.30 -7.89 5.80
C LEU A 70 1.42 -6.88 6.53
N ALA A 71 1.03 -7.14 7.78
CA ALA A 71 0.23 -6.25 8.60
C ALA A 71 0.95 -4.91 8.82
N ALA A 72 2.25 -4.92 9.10
CA ALA A 72 3.07 -3.71 9.22
C ALA A 72 3.02 -2.89 7.92
N GLY A 73 3.23 -3.50 6.76
CA GLY A 73 3.14 -2.81 5.47
C GLY A 73 1.76 -2.20 5.20
N VAL A 74 0.68 -2.89 5.56
CA VAL A 74 -0.70 -2.38 5.45
C VAL A 74 -0.92 -1.19 6.39
N LEU A 75 -0.46 -1.26 7.64
CA LEU A 75 -0.58 -0.16 8.61
C LEU A 75 0.23 1.06 8.18
N ILE A 76 1.47 0.87 7.75
CA ILE A 76 2.35 1.94 7.26
C ILE A 76 1.71 2.65 6.07
N THR A 77 1.07 1.91 5.15
CA THR A 77 0.42 2.50 3.96
C THR A 77 -1.02 2.94 4.20
N GLY A 78 -1.58 2.67 5.39
CA GLY A 78 -3.01 2.86 5.68
C GLY A 78 -3.94 2.07 4.74
N GLY A 79 -3.45 0.97 4.15
CA GLY A 79 -4.21 0.16 3.20
C GLY A 79 -4.44 0.81 1.84
N PHE A 80 -3.72 1.89 1.48
CA PHE A 80 -3.94 2.64 0.23
C PHE A 80 -3.96 1.75 -1.03
N HIS A 81 -2.94 0.90 -1.17
CA HIS A 81 -2.83 -0.02 -2.31
C HIS A 81 -3.87 -1.15 -2.25
N ALA A 82 -4.20 -1.64 -1.05
CA ALA A 82 -5.20 -2.68 -0.85
C ALA A 82 -6.61 -2.17 -1.24
N GLY A 83 -6.94 -0.94 -0.86
CA GLY A 83 -8.17 -0.27 -1.26
C GLY A 83 -8.23 -0.04 -2.77
N GLY A 84 -7.13 0.43 -3.38
CA GLY A 84 -7.02 0.59 -4.84
C GLY A 84 -7.25 -0.72 -5.60
N LEU A 85 -6.65 -1.82 -5.14
CA LEU A 85 -6.86 -3.15 -5.72
C LEU A 85 -8.31 -3.62 -5.59
N ALA A 86 -8.88 -3.53 -4.38
CA ALA A 86 -10.25 -3.96 -4.10
C ALA A 86 -11.27 -3.15 -4.93
N GLY A 87 -11.12 -1.83 -4.96
CA GLY A 87 -11.97 -0.93 -5.75
C GLY A 87 -11.85 -1.21 -7.24
N THR A 88 -10.63 -1.39 -7.76
CA THR A 88 -10.40 -1.70 -9.19
C THR A 88 -11.04 -3.04 -9.58
N ALA A 89 -10.80 -4.09 -8.81
CA ALA A 89 -11.41 -5.40 -9.06
C ALA A 89 -12.94 -5.33 -8.98
N HIS A 90 -13.47 -4.61 -7.99
CA HIS A 90 -14.92 -4.44 -7.84
C HIS A 90 -15.54 -3.64 -8.99
N GLY A 91 -14.92 -2.53 -9.39
CA GLY A 91 -15.34 -1.71 -10.51
C GLY A 91 -15.36 -2.51 -11.80
N LEU A 92 -14.24 -3.15 -12.16
CA LEU A 92 -14.10 -3.93 -13.38
C LEU A 92 -15.06 -5.14 -13.43
N GLY A 93 -15.26 -5.83 -12.31
CA GLY A 93 -16.15 -6.99 -12.24
C GLY A 93 -17.65 -6.64 -12.19
N GLY A 94 -18.01 -5.47 -11.64
CA GLY A 94 -19.42 -5.08 -11.42
C GLY A 94 -20.01 -4.08 -12.41
N GLY A 95 -19.19 -3.47 -13.29
CA GLY A 95 -19.61 -2.40 -14.19
C GLY A 95 -19.42 -2.74 -15.68
N PRO A 96 -20.49 -2.76 -16.50
CA PRO A 96 -20.35 -3.03 -17.93
C PRO A 96 -19.78 -1.85 -18.73
N THR A 97 -19.94 -0.62 -18.24
CA THR A 97 -19.46 0.61 -18.90
C THR A 97 -18.39 1.33 -18.06
N PRO A 98 -17.50 2.13 -18.67
CA PRO A 98 -16.50 2.90 -17.93
C PRO A 98 -17.09 3.78 -16.82
N GLY A 99 -18.21 4.47 -17.10
CA GLY A 99 -18.91 5.30 -16.12
C GLY A 99 -19.42 4.52 -14.91
N ARG A 100 -19.97 3.31 -15.14
CA ARG A 100 -20.44 2.46 -14.05
C ARG A 100 -19.28 1.90 -13.22
N ARG A 101 -18.18 1.48 -13.86
CA ARG A 101 -16.95 1.00 -13.18
C ARG A 101 -16.39 2.07 -12.24
N LEU A 102 -16.25 3.31 -12.72
CA LEU A 102 -15.78 4.44 -11.91
C LEU A 102 -16.76 4.79 -10.79
N GLY A 103 -18.07 4.70 -11.04
CA GLY A 103 -19.09 4.88 -10.00
C GLY A 103 -18.95 3.85 -8.87
N ILE A 104 -18.71 2.59 -9.20
CA ILE A 104 -18.47 1.52 -8.24
C ILE A 104 -17.18 1.75 -7.44
N MET A 105 -16.09 2.16 -8.10
CA MET A 105 -14.81 2.45 -7.42
C MET A 105 -14.90 3.60 -6.41
N LYS A 106 -15.84 4.53 -6.58
CA LYS A 106 -16.10 5.65 -5.66
C LYS A 106 -17.02 5.27 -4.50
N ASP A 107 -17.73 4.15 -4.61
CA ASP A 107 -18.53 3.61 -3.51
C ASP A 107 -17.58 3.05 -2.44
N SER A 108 -17.84 3.37 -1.17
CA SER A 108 -17.03 2.88 -0.06
C SER A 108 -17.33 1.42 0.29
N ARG A 109 -18.42 0.84 -0.25
CA ARG A 109 -18.78 -0.57 -0.04
C ARG A 109 -17.85 -1.48 -0.84
N VAL A 110 -17.35 -2.52 -0.19
CA VAL A 110 -16.55 -3.57 -0.84
C VAL A 110 -17.49 -4.66 -1.35
N GLY A 111 -17.47 -4.93 -2.65
CA GLY A 111 -18.21 -6.06 -3.23
C GLY A 111 -17.36 -7.32 -3.40
N THR A 112 -18.00 -8.42 -3.79
CA THR A 112 -17.41 -9.77 -3.87
C THR A 112 -16.11 -9.81 -4.67
N TYR A 113 -16.05 -9.17 -5.83
CA TYR A 113 -14.82 -9.11 -6.64
C TYR A 113 -13.66 -8.43 -5.91
N GLY A 114 -13.93 -7.37 -5.15
CA GLY A 114 -12.92 -6.69 -4.34
C GLY A 114 -12.41 -7.57 -3.20
N VAL A 115 -13.32 -8.28 -2.51
CA VAL A 115 -12.97 -9.23 -1.44
C VAL A 115 -12.11 -10.37 -1.98
N VAL A 116 -12.52 -10.99 -3.09
CA VAL A 116 -11.79 -12.12 -3.70
C VAL A 116 -10.40 -11.67 -4.16
N ALA A 117 -10.30 -10.53 -4.86
CA ALA A 117 -9.01 -10.01 -5.33
C ALA A 117 -8.06 -9.68 -4.17
N LEU A 118 -8.57 -9.02 -3.12
CA LEU A 118 -7.77 -8.70 -1.94
C LEU A 118 -7.35 -9.96 -1.17
N GLY A 119 -8.28 -10.90 -0.97
CA GLY A 119 -8.00 -12.18 -0.31
C GLY A 119 -6.90 -12.98 -1.01
N LEU A 120 -7.00 -13.14 -2.34
CA LEU A 120 -5.98 -13.82 -3.14
C LEU A 120 -4.64 -13.09 -3.08
N ALA A 121 -4.62 -11.75 -3.24
CA ALA A 121 -3.39 -10.98 -3.22
C ALA A 121 -2.67 -11.04 -1.86
N LEU A 122 -3.41 -10.96 -0.75
CA LEU A 122 -2.83 -11.08 0.59
C LEU A 122 -2.35 -12.51 0.87
N ALA A 123 -3.13 -13.53 0.49
CA ALA A 123 -2.73 -14.93 0.65
C ALA A 123 -1.44 -15.26 -0.11
N ILE A 124 -1.31 -14.80 -1.36
CA ILE A 124 -0.09 -14.96 -2.16
C ILE A 124 1.10 -14.28 -1.47
N LYS A 125 0.93 -13.06 -0.95
CA LYS A 125 2.02 -12.35 -0.25
C LYS A 125 2.46 -13.09 1.00
N VAL A 126 1.52 -13.57 1.83
CA VAL A 126 1.87 -14.34 3.04
C VAL A 126 2.59 -15.63 2.65
N ALA A 127 2.07 -16.38 1.68
CA ALA A 127 2.69 -17.62 1.22
C ALA A 127 4.11 -17.37 0.68
N ALA A 128 4.31 -16.32 -0.11
CA ALA A 128 5.61 -15.96 -0.65
C ALA A 128 6.61 -15.58 0.45
N LEU A 129 6.19 -14.79 1.45
CA LEU A 129 7.04 -14.39 2.56
C LEU A 129 7.34 -15.56 3.51
N ALA A 130 6.37 -16.44 3.77
CA ALA A 130 6.54 -17.61 4.63
C ALA A 130 7.42 -18.70 4.00
N ALA A 131 7.59 -18.68 2.67
CA ALA A 131 8.47 -19.57 1.94
C ALA A 131 9.94 -19.09 1.92
N LEU A 132 10.23 -17.89 2.42
CA LEU A 132 11.61 -17.39 2.49
C LEU A 132 12.41 -18.18 3.54
N PRO A 133 13.69 -18.49 3.26
CA PRO A 133 14.60 -19.02 4.27
C PRO A 133 15.00 -17.87 5.20
N LEU A 134 14.31 -17.74 6.33
CA LEU A 134 14.55 -16.73 7.36
C LEU A 134 15.37 -17.31 8.52
#